data_AF-A0AAN8S7P2-F1
#
_entry.id   AF-A0AAN8S7P2-F1
#
_cell.length_a   1.000
_cell.length_b   1.000
_cell.length_c   1.000
_cell.angle_alpha   90.00
_cell.angle_beta   90.00
_cell.angle_gamma   90.00
#
_symmetry.space_group_name_H-M   'P 1'
#
loop_
_entity.id
_entity.type
_entity.pdbx_description
1 polymer ?
#
loop_
_entity_poly.entity_id
_entity_poly.type
_entity_poly.pdbx_seq_one_letter_code
_entity_poly.pdbx_strand_id
1 'polypeptide(L)'
;MKYFVFACLVLCVGVSVYATRLGAPQEVSVSDEYVIKMTKIAIQRLNKMKTKGEADLELIEVVKATKQVVSGYKTDVTANVRDGSQKRTCEFSVVDGVGDPVVLKAECEGLNRKISN
;
A
#
# COMPACT_ATOMS: atom_id res chain seq x y z
N MET A 1 -41.36 -39.53 -14.47
CA MET A 1 -40.87 -38.94 -15.74
C MET A 1 -41.78 -37.79 -16.13
N LYS A 2 -41.30 -36.54 -16.03
CA LYS A 2 -41.82 -35.34 -16.72
C LYS A 2 -40.89 -34.13 -16.44
N TYR A 3 -40.10 -33.83 -17.47
CA TYR A 3 -39.53 -32.55 -17.93
C TYR A 3 -38.91 -31.51 -16.96
N PHE A 4 -37.60 -31.36 -17.14
CA PHE A 4 -36.81 -30.12 -17.27
C PHE A 4 -37.58 -28.78 -17.14
N VAL A 5 -37.20 -27.99 -16.12
CA VAL A 5 -37.38 -26.54 -16.11
C VAL A 5 -36.02 -25.91 -15.85
N PHE A 6 -35.51 -25.24 -16.88
CA PHE A 6 -34.41 -24.29 -16.84
C PHE A 6 -34.81 -23.12 -15.92
N ALA A 7 -34.04 -22.82 -14.88
CA ALA A 7 -34.20 -21.59 -14.13
C ALA A 7 -32.87 -21.08 -13.57
N CYS A 8 -32.26 -20.22 -14.40
CA CYS A 8 -31.51 -19.04 -14.02
C CYS A 8 -30.35 -19.19 -13.03
N LEU A 9 -29.18 -19.47 -13.61
CA LEU A 9 -27.86 -19.08 -13.13
C LEU A 9 -27.78 -17.54 -13.10
N VAL A 10 -28.37 -16.90 -12.07
CA VAL A 10 -28.19 -15.46 -11.84
C VAL A 10 -26.91 -15.27 -11.04
N LEU A 11 -25.84 -15.05 -11.78
CA LEU A 11 -24.66 -14.33 -11.37
C LEU A 11 -25.07 -12.98 -10.76
N CYS A 12 -25.31 -12.92 -9.45
CA CYS A 12 -25.19 -11.68 -8.70
C CYS A 12 -23.70 -11.35 -8.52
N VAL A 13 -23.00 -11.09 -9.63
CA VAL A 13 -21.82 -10.23 -9.56
C VAL A 13 -22.36 -8.85 -9.26
N GLY A 14 -22.41 -8.52 -7.97
CA GLY A 14 -22.64 -7.17 -7.50
C GLY A 14 -21.52 -6.30 -8.06
N VAL A 15 -21.77 -5.67 -9.21
CA VAL A 15 -20.96 -4.54 -9.67
C VAL A 15 -21.26 -3.42 -8.68
N SER A 16 -20.52 -3.41 -7.57
CA SER A 16 -20.49 -2.27 -6.67
C SER A 16 -19.81 -1.14 -7.42
N VAL A 17 -20.61 -0.31 -8.08
CA VAL A 17 -20.18 0.98 -8.62
C VAL A 17 -19.90 1.87 -7.41
N TYR A 18 -18.74 1.71 -6.79
CA TYR A 18 -18.26 2.63 -5.77
C TYR A 18 -18.02 3.96 -6.47
N ALA A 19 -18.85 4.96 -6.17
CA ALA A 19 -18.61 6.33 -6.59
C ALA A 19 -17.24 6.76 -6.06
N THR A 20 -16.27 6.91 -6.97
CA THR A 20 -14.90 7.37 -6.70
C THR A 20 -14.98 8.81 -6.20
N ARG A 21 -15.04 9.01 -4.87
CA ARG A 21 -14.91 10.34 -4.28
C ARG A 21 -13.47 10.80 -4.47
N LEU A 22 -13.25 11.78 -5.36
CA LEU A 22 -11.94 12.31 -5.79
C LEU A 22 -11.18 13.10 -4.69
N GLY A 23 -11.22 12.64 -3.45
CA GLY A 23 -10.58 13.30 -2.32
C GLY A 23 -10.68 12.54 -1.00
N ALA A 24 -11.47 11.48 -0.92
CA ALA A 24 -11.42 10.54 0.21
C ALA A 24 -10.40 9.42 -0.11
N PRO A 25 -9.71 8.86 0.90
CA PRO A 25 -8.93 7.66 0.71
C PRO A 25 -9.80 6.51 0.18
N GLN A 26 -9.30 5.83 -0.84
CA GLN A 26 -9.95 4.64 -1.41
C GLN A 26 -8.99 3.47 -1.37
N GLU A 27 -9.51 2.29 -1.01
CA GLU A 27 -8.72 1.07 -1.05
C GLU A 27 -8.35 0.74 -2.50
N VAL A 28 -7.07 0.43 -2.70
CA VAL A 28 -6.52 0.07 -3.99
C VAL A 28 -5.88 -1.32 -3.89
N SER A 29 -5.72 -1.99 -5.03
CA SER A 29 -5.11 -3.31 -5.04
C SER A 29 -3.70 -3.26 -4.47
N VAL A 30 -3.38 -4.22 -3.59
CA VAL A 30 -2.03 -4.41 -3.06
C VAL A 30 -1.03 -4.85 -4.13
N SER A 31 -1.53 -5.35 -5.26
CA SER A 31 -0.74 -5.73 -6.44
C SER A 31 -0.60 -4.60 -7.46
N ASP A 32 -1.14 -3.40 -7.19
CA ASP A 32 -0.96 -2.23 -8.05
C ASP A 32 0.55 -1.89 -8.13
N GLU A 33 1.10 -1.90 -9.35
CA GLU A 33 2.51 -1.59 -9.60
C GLU A 33 2.91 -0.22 -9.02
N TYR A 34 2.00 0.75 -9.07
CA TYR A 34 2.21 2.08 -8.51
C TYR A 34 2.37 2.04 -6.98
N VAL A 35 1.52 1.27 -6.29
CA VAL A 35 1.61 1.06 -4.83
C VAL A 35 2.93 0.40 -4.47
N ILE A 36 3.32 -0.66 -5.20
CA ILE A 36 4.60 -1.35 -4.98
C ILE A 36 5.77 -0.40 -5.19
N LYS A 37 5.73 0.45 -6.23
CA LYS A 37 6.75 1.46 -6.51
C LYS A 37 6.88 2.48 -5.37
N MET A 38 5.77 3.06 -4.92
CA MET A 38 5.78 4.03 -3.81
C MET A 38 6.29 3.40 -2.51
N THR A 39 5.90 2.16 -2.24
CA THR A 39 6.39 1.40 -1.07
C THR A 39 7.91 1.21 -1.13
N LYS A 40 8.45 0.83 -2.30
CA LYS A 40 9.90 0.67 -2.50
C LYS A 40 10.65 1.98 -2.31
N ILE A 41 10.12 3.11 -2.78
CA ILE A 41 10.71 4.44 -2.57
C ILE A 41 10.76 4.76 -1.07
N ALA A 42 9.68 4.51 -0.33
CA ALA A 42 9.64 4.73 1.12
C ALA A 42 10.68 3.88 1.87
N ILE A 43 10.78 2.59 1.52
CA ILE A 43 11.78 1.67 2.07
C ILE A 43 13.20 2.13 1.75
N GLN A 44 13.47 2.53 0.50
CA GLN A 44 14.77 3.07 0.11
C GLN A 44 15.13 4.33 0.90
N ARG A 45 14.16 5.21 1.16
CA ARG A 45 14.38 6.41 1.96
C ARG A 45 14.73 6.08 3.40
N LEU A 46 14.03 5.12 4.00
CA LEU A 46 14.37 4.60 5.33
C LEU A 46 15.76 3.95 5.36
N ASN A 47 16.10 3.11 4.38
CA ASN A 47 17.41 2.45 4.32
C ASN A 47 18.56 3.46 4.18
N LYS A 48 18.35 4.60 3.52
CA LYS A 48 19.32 5.71 3.48
C LYS A 48 19.53 6.38 4.84
N MET A 49 18.63 6.20 5.80
CA MET A 49 18.73 6.73 7.16
C MET A 49 19.28 5.70 8.16
N LYS A 50 19.69 4.52 7.69
CA LYS A 50 20.18 3.46 8.56
C LYS A 50 21.47 3.87 9.27
N THR A 51 21.60 3.45 10.52
CA THR A 51 22.88 3.58 11.25
C THR A 51 23.79 2.39 10.98
N LYS A 52 25.08 2.52 11.32
CA LYS A 52 26.05 1.44 11.10
C LYS A 52 25.69 0.23 11.96
N GLY A 53 25.45 -0.92 11.31
CA GLY A 53 25.06 -2.17 11.97
C GLY A 53 23.58 -2.53 11.81
N GLU A 54 22.75 -1.63 11.28
CA GLU A 54 21.38 -1.93 10.89
C GLU A 54 21.33 -2.65 9.53
N ALA A 55 20.45 -3.64 9.41
CA ALA A 55 20.19 -4.31 8.14
C ALA A 55 19.37 -3.40 7.20
N ASP A 56 19.44 -3.69 5.90
CA ASP A 56 18.52 -3.10 4.94
C ASP A 56 17.13 -3.72 5.11
N LEU A 57 16.10 -2.87 5.03
CA LEU A 57 14.73 -3.32 4.94
C LEU A 57 14.42 -3.75 3.52
N GLU A 58 13.79 -4.91 3.37
CA GLU A 58 13.34 -5.45 2.10
C GLU A 58 11.83 -5.64 2.11
N LEU A 59 11.14 -5.25 1.02
CA LEU A 59 9.71 -5.48 0.90
C LEU A 59 9.43 -6.98 0.73
N ILE A 60 8.60 -7.56 1.60
CA ILE A 60 8.08 -8.92 1.44
C ILE A 60 6.76 -8.85 0.66
N GLU A 61 5.80 -8.10 1.18
CA GLU A 61 4.45 -7.99 0.63
C GLU A 61 3.76 -6.71 1.12
N VAL A 62 2.81 -6.22 0.33
CA VAL A 62 1.89 -5.16 0.73
C VAL A 62 0.60 -5.80 1.27
N VAL A 63 0.18 -5.40 2.46
CA VAL A 63 -0.99 -5.95 3.17
C VAL A 63 -2.22 -5.10 2.90
N LYS A 64 -2.05 -3.77 2.90
CA LYS A 64 -3.13 -2.81 2.68
C LYS A 64 -2.59 -1.59 1.96
N ALA A 65 -3.37 -1.03 1.05
CA ALA A 65 -3.04 0.22 0.40
C ALA A 65 -4.29 1.07 0.17
N THR A 66 -4.16 2.38 0.39
CA THR A 66 -5.17 3.36 0.05
C THR A 66 -4.56 4.49 -0.76
N LYS A 67 -5.32 5.00 -1.74
CA LYS A 67 -4.94 6.13 -2.59
C LYS A 67 -5.94 7.25 -2.41
N GLN A 68 -5.45 8.48 -2.28
CA GLN A 68 -6.25 9.69 -2.13
C GLN A 68 -5.73 10.76 -3.09
N VAL A 69 -6.64 11.46 -3.77
CA VAL A 69 -6.27 12.63 -4.56
C VAL A 69 -6.11 13.83 -3.64
N VAL A 70 -4.96 14.50 -3.72
CA VAL A 70 -4.62 15.74 -3.00
C VAL A 70 -4.06 16.73 -4.04
N SER A 71 -2.97 17.47 -3.77
CA SER A 71 -2.15 18.13 -4.79
C SER A 71 -1.25 17.14 -5.56
N GLY A 72 -1.85 16.05 -6.04
CA GLY A 72 -1.17 14.83 -6.50
C GLY A 72 -1.89 13.58 -5.98
N TYR A 73 -1.14 12.52 -5.71
CA TYR A 73 -1.64 11.30 -5.08
C TYR A 73 -0.95 11.05 -3.74
N LYS A 74 -1.74 10.96 -2.67
CA LYS A 74 -1.29 10.40 -1.40
C LYS A 74 -1.57 8.91 -1.42
N THR A 75 -0.53 8.11 -1.15
CA THR A 75 -0.62 6.65 -1.03
C THR A 75 -0.21 6.27 0.38
N ASP A 76 -1.15 5.70 1.13
CA ASP A 76 -0.90 5.12 2.44
C ASP A 76 -0.84 3.60 2.29
N VAL A 77 0.20 2.98 2.84
CA VAL A 77 0.51 1.55 2.66
C VAL A 77 0.88 0.92 3.99
N THR A 78 0.27 -0.23 4.29
CA THR A 78 0.74 -1.15 5.33
C THR A 78 1.42 -2.32 4.61
N ALA A 79 2.70 -2.54 4.89
CA ALA A 79 3.49 -3.58 4.24
C ALA A 79 4.32 -4.37 5.25
N ASN A 80 4.51 -5.65 4.96
CA ASN A 80 5.45 -6.48 5.68
C ASN A 80 6.83 -6.34 5.05
N VAL A 81 7.82 -6.03 5.86
CA VAL A 81 9.22 -5.91 5.47
C VAL A 81 10.08 -6.91 6.22
N ARG A 82 11.19 -7.30 5.61
CA ARG A 82 12.25 -8.06 6.25
C ARG A 82 13.27 -7.08 6.81
N ASP A 83 13.61 -7.23 8.08
CA ASP A 83 14.69 -6.55 8.79
C ASP A 83 15.71 -7.60 9.23
N GLY A 84 16.70 -7.87 8.38
CA GLY A 84 17.64 -8.99 8.55
C GLY A 84 16.90 -10.34 8.62
N SER A 85 16.82 -10.93 9.81
CA SER A 85 16.11 -12.21 10.04
C SER A 85 14.69 -12.05 10.57
N GLN A 86 14.24 -10.82 10.87
CA GLN A 86 12.93 -10.55 11.46
C GLN A 86 11.95 -10.04 10.39
N LYS A 87 10.68 -10.44 10.49
CA LYS A 87 9.58 -9.85 9.72
C LYS A 87 8.94 -8.75 10.56
N ARG A 88 8.71 -7.58 9.98
CA ARG A 88 8.09 -6.41 10.65
C ARG A 88 6.99 -5.82 9.79
N THR A 89 5.96 -5.32 10.43
CA THR A 89 4.91 -4.54 9.77
C THR A 89 5.31 -3.08 9.79
N CYS A 90 5.20 -2.42 8.65
CA CYS A 90 5.47 -0.99 8.51
C CYS A 90 4.31 -0.25 7.86
N GLU A 91 4.13 1.00 8.28
CA GLU A 91 3.21 1.96 7.69
C GLU A 91 4.00 3.03 6.93
N PHE A 92 3.59 3.28 5.69
CA PHE A 92 4.17 4.28 4.81
C PHE A 92 3.10 5.24 4.33
N SER A 93 3.41 6.53 4.33
CA SER A 93 2.61 7.57 3.66
C SER A 93 3.49 8.30 2.68
N VAL A 94 3.17 8.20 1.39
CA VAL A 94 3.94 8.81 0.30
C VAL A 94 3.04 9.74 -0.49
N VAL A 95 3.48 10.96 -0.75
CA VAL A 95 2.81 11.90 -1.64
C VAL A 95 3.62 12.05 -2.91
N ASP A 96 2.96 11.76 -4.03
CA ASP A 96 3.47 11.92 -5.37
C ASP A 96 2.74 13.09 -6.03
N GLY A 97 3.41 14.24 -6.11
CA GLY A 97 2.86 15.50 -6.62
C GLY A 97 3.64 16.02 -7.82
N VAL A 98 3.87 17.32 -7.89
CA VAL A 98 4.77 17.92 -8.89
C VAL A 98 6.21 17.82 -8.37
N GLY A 99 6.97 16.84 -8.88
CA GLY A 99 8.38 16.63 -8.53
C GLY A 99 8.68 15.20 -8.07
N ASP A 100 9.71 15.03 -7.24
CA ASP A 100 10.06 13.73 -6.66
C ASP A 100 9.06 13.32 -5.57
N PRO A 101 8.70 12.02 -5.46
CA PRO A 101 7.81 11.54 -4.40
C PRO A 101 8.37 11.80 -3.00
N VAL A 102 7.53 12.37 -2.13
CA VAL A 102 7.89 12.73 -0.75
C VAL A 102 7.31 11.71 0.21
N VAL A 103 8.17 11.12 1.04
CA VAL A 103 7.76 10.21 2.12
C VAL A 103 7.39 11.05 3.34
N LEU A 104 6.09 11.15 3.63
CA LEU A 104 5.57 11.89 4.79
C LEU A 104 5.73 11.10 6.08
N LYS A 105 5.39 9.82 6.03
CA LYS A 105 5.44 8.91 7.18
C LYS A 105 6.13 7.61 6.77
N ALA A 106 7.01 7.12 7.62
CA ALA A 106 7.54 5.77 7.50
C ALA A 106 7.86 5.25 8.90
N GLU A 107 7.07 4.31 9.39
CA GLU A 107 7.17 3.75 10.74
C GLU A 107 7.07 2.23 10.67
N CYS A 108 7.93 1.54 11.42
CA CYS A 108 7.94 0.08 11.48
C CYS A 108 7.82 -0.35 12.94
N GLU A 109 7.00 -1.37 13.20
CA GLU A 109 6.81 -1.90 14.56
C GLU A 109 8.15 -2.36 15.17
N GLY A 110 8.45 -1.87 16.37
CA GLY A 110 9.67 -2.20 17.09
C GLY A 110 10.97 -1.66 16.49
N LEU A 111 10.91 -0.78 15.47
CA LEU A 111 12.08 -0.14 14.85
C LEU A 111 12.20 1.32 15.33
N ASN A 112 13.40 1.73 15.73
CA ASN A 112 13.64 3.11 16.19
C ASN A 112 13.84 4.11 15.03
N ARG A 113 13.95 3.61 13.79
CA ARG A 113 14.12 4.43 12.58
C ARG A 113 12.76 4.81 12.00
N LYS A 114 12.41 6.09 12.07
CA LYS A 114 11.13 6.61 11.56
C LYS A 114 11.28 7.93 10.80
N ILE A 115 10.35 8.16 9.88
CA ILE A 115 10.16 9.44 9.20
C ILE A 115 8.79 9.97 9.59
N SER A 116 8.74 11.21 10.06
CA SER A 116 7.52 11.99 10.27
C SER A 116 7.85 13.41 9.84
N ASN A 117 7.27 13.84 8.71
CA ASN A 117 7.38 15.20 8.20
C ASN A 117 6.22 16.07 8.72
#